data_AF-A0A352RY97-F1
#
_entry.id   AF-A0A352RY97-F1
#
_cell.length_a   1.000
_cell.length_b   1.000
_cell.length_c   1.000
_cell.angle_alpha   90.00
_cell.angle_beta   90.00
_cell.angle_gamma   90.00
#
_symmetry.space_group_name_H-M   'P 1'
#
loop_
_entity.id
_entity.type
_entity.pdbx_description
1 polymer ?
#
loop_
_entity_poly.entity_id
_entity_poly.type
_entity_poly.pdbx_seq_one_letter_code
_entity_poly.pdbx_strand_id
1 'polypeptide(L)'
;SSVGLIILAATNRPEILDQALLRAGRFDRQVLVDRPDKKGRLDILKVHVKKVTLAQDIDLEQVAALTTGFSGADLANLVNEAAL
;
A
#
# COMPACT_ATOMS: atom_id res chain seq x y z
N SER A 1 17.03 22.19 24.53
CA SER A 1 17.01 21.33 23.33
C SER A 1 15.57 21.21 22.84
N SER A 2 15.22 21.74 21.67
CA SER A 2 13.89 21.52 21.10
C SER A 2 13.85 20.15 20.44
N VAL A 3 13.00 19.25 20.94
CA VAL A 3 12.68 17.99 20.26
C VAL A 3 11.86 18.32 19.02
N GLY A 4 12.29 17.89 17.83
CA GLY A 4 11.51 18.06 16.62
C GLY A 4 10.28 17.14 16.65
N LEU A 5 9.08 17.71 16.46
CA LEU A 5 7.83 16.96 16.30
C LEU A 5 7.55 16.79 14.81
N ILE A 6 7.37 15.54 14.36
CA ILE A 6 6.92 15.21 13.01
C ILE A 6 5.50 14.65 13.12
N ILE A 7 4.58 15.18 12.32
CA ILE A 7 3.19 14.73 12.26
C ILE A 7 2.95 14.09 10.89
N LEU A 8 2.40 12.89 10.89
CA LEU A 8 1.92 12.18 9.70
C LEU A 8 0.40 11.99 9.83
N ALA A 9 -0.33 12.23 8.74
CA ALA A 9 -1.76 12.01 8.64
C ALA A 9 -2.10 11.35 7.30
N ALA A 10 -3.22 10.63 7.23
CA ALA A 10 -3.69 9.97 6.03
C ALA A 10 -5.20 10.23 5.84
N THR A 11 -5.64 10.44 4.61
CA THR A 11 -7.05 10.58 4.24
C THR A 11 -7.31 9.98 2.87
N ASN A 12 -8.47 9.35 2.69
CA ASN A 12 -8.97 8.93 1.38
C ASN A 12 -9.83 10.01 0.70
N ARG A 13 -10.06 11.14 1.39
CA ARG A 13 -10.89 12.25 0.94
C ARG A 13 -10.17 13.58 1.15
N PRO A 14 -9.07 13.85 0.41
CA PRO A 14 -8.33 15.11 0.56
C PRO A 14 -9.17 16.35 0.19
N GLU A 15 -10.20 16.19 -0.64
CA GLU A 15 -11.07 17.25 -1.13
C GLU A 15 -11.98 17.88 -0.06
N ILE A 16 -12.26 17.16 1.02
CA ILE A 16 -13.11 17.65 2.13
C ILE A 16 -12.31 18.19 3.31
N LEU A 17 -10.97 18.20 3.23
CA LEU A 17 -10.12 18.72 4.30
C LEU A 17 -10.33 20.23 4.48
N ASP A 18 -10.30 20.69 5.73
CA ASP A 18 -10.26 22.11 6.03
C ASP A 18 -8.99 22.73 5.41
N GLN A 19 -9.17 23.77 4.60
CA GLN A 19 -8.10 24.51 3.95
C GLN A 19 -7.07 25.08 4.93
N ALA A 20 -7.44 25.31 6.19
CA ALA A 20 -6.51 25.74 7.24
C ALA A 20 -5.40 24.71 7.52
N LEU A 21 -5.66 23.41 7.30
CA LEU A 21 -4.71 22.33 7.50
C LEU A 21 -3.64 22.26 6.40
N LEU A 22 -3.94 22.81 5.21
CA LEU A 22 -3.06 22.78 4.04
C LEU A 22 -2.15 24.03 3.92
N ARG A 23 -2.29 24.98 4.85
CA ARG A 23 -1.45 26.18 4.89
C ARG A 23 -0.04 25.83 5.36
N ALA A 24 0.95 26.56 4.85
CA ALA A 24 2.35 26.44 5.27
C ALA A 24 2.50 26.44 6.82
N GLY A 25 3.39 25.60 7.35
CA GLY A 25 3.58 25.32 8.76
C GLY A 25 2.65 24.26 9.37
N ARG A 26 1.86 23.54 8.56
CA ARG A 26 0.97 22.45 8.99
C ARG A 26 1.26 21.19 8.15
N PHE A 27 0.29 20.70 7.37
CA PHE A 27 0.49 19.58 6.43
C PHE A 27 1.03 20.08 5.10
N ASP A 28 2.28 20.55 5.14
CA ASP A 28 2.92 21.23 4.02
C ASP A 28 3.33 20.28 2.90
N ARG A 29 3.54 18.99 3.23
CA ARG A 29 3.92 17.94 2.29
C ARG A 29 2.76 16.96 2.12
N GLN A 30 2.37 16.76 0.87
CA GLN A 30 1.37 15.77 0.48
C GLN A 30 2.07 14.70 -0.37
N VAL A 31 1.85 13.44 0.00
CA VAL A 31 2.34 12.29 -0.74
C VAL A 31 1.12 11.52 -1.20
N LEU A 32 0.90 11.50 -2.52
CA LEU A 32 -0.15 10.69 -3.11
C LEU A 32 0.28 9.23 -3.11
N VAL A 33 -0.61 8.37 -2.65
CA VAL A 33 -0.41 6.92 -2.63
C VAL A 33 -1.37 6.30 -3.62
N ASP A 34 -0.86 6.02 -4.82
CA ASP A 34 -1.64 5.36 -5.86
C ASP A 34 -1.65 3.83 -5.67
N ARG A 35 -2.50 3.17 -6.46
CA ARG A 35 -2.48 1.71 -6.55
C ARG A 35 -1.14 1.22 -7.09
N PRO A 36 -0.65 0.07 -6.60
CA PRO A 36 0.61 -0.49 -7.07
C PRO A 36 0.53 -0.87 -8.54
N ASP A 37 1.61 -0.59 -9.27
CA ASP A 37 1.85 -1.13 -10.61
C ASP A 37 2.16 -2.65 -10.53
N LYS A 38 2.40 -3.29 -11.67
CA LYS A 38 2.67 -4.74 -11.69
C LYS A 38 3.85 -5.11 -10.77
N LYS A 39 4.92 -4.33 -10.80
CA LYS A 39 6.12 -4.58 -9.99
C LYS A 39 5.82 -4.41 -8.50
N GLY A 40 5.11 -3.35 -8.12
CA GLY A 40 4.66 -3.13 -6.75
C GLY A 40 3.77 -4.27 -6.25
N ARG A 41 2.86 -4.78 -7.09
CA ARG A 41 2.03 -5.95 -6.72
C ARG A 41 2.87 -7.20 -6.50
N LEU A 42 3.86 -7.45 -7.35
CA LEU A 42 4.81 -8.56 -7.16
C LEU A 42 5.57 -8.44 -5.82
N ASP A 43 6.07 -7.25 -5.51
CA ASP A 43 6.82 -7.01 -4.28
C ASP A 43 5.94 -7.18 -3.04
N ILE A 44 4.68 -6.73 -3.10
CA ILE A 44 3.68 -6.96 -2.05
C ILE A 44 3.39 -8.47 -1.90
N LEU A 45 3.13 -9.19 -3.00
CA LEU A 45 2.92 -10.64 -2.98
C LEU A 45 4.10 -11.35 -2.32
N LYS A 46 5.34 -11.02 -2.70
CA LYS A 46 6.56 -11.58 -2.10
C LYS A 46 6.67 -11.35 -0.59
N VAL A 47 6.09 -10.27 -0.06
CA VAL A 47 6.04 -10.03 1.39
C VAL A 47 5.03 -10.95 2.05
N HIS A 48 3.82 -11.05 1.50
CA HIS A 48 2.72 -11.80 2.13
C HIS A 48 2.89 -13.32 2.04
N VAL A 49 3.50 -13.85 0.98
CA VAL A 49 3.74 -15.30 0.85
C VAL A 49 4.84 -15.84 1.77
N LYS A 50 5.66 -15.00 2.43
CA LYS A 50 6.74 -15.45 3.33
C LYS A 50 6.26 -16.33 4.48
N LYS A 51 4.99 -16.24 4.84
CA LYS A 51 4.37 -17.01 5.94
C LYS A 51 3.55 -18.20 5.45
N VAL A 52 3.57 -18.51 4.16
CA VAL A 52 2.75 -19.54 3.52
C VAL A 52 3.65 -20.53 2.77
N THR A 53 3.29 -21.80 2.78
CA THR A 53 3.96 -22.81 1.95
C THR A 53 3.47 -22.69 0.51
N LEU A 54 4.35 -22.30 -0.41
CA LEU A 54 4.05 -22.26 -1.84
C LEU A 54 4.40 -23.60 -2.50
N ALA A 55 3.57 -24.01 -3.47
CA ALA A 55 3.94 -25.09 -4.38
C ALA A 55 5.05 -24.63 -5.34
N GLN A 56 5.84 -25.58 -5.86
CA GLN A 56 7.03 -25.28 -6.67
C GLN A 56 6.71 -24.63 -8.02
N ASP A 57 5.48 -24.78 -8.49
CA ASP A 57 4.97 -24.30 -9.78
C ASP A 57 4.25 -22.95 -9.68
N ILE A 58 4.21 -22.32 -8.50
CA ILE A 58 3.57 -21.02 -8.32
C ILE A 58 4.45 -19.89 -8.87
N ASP A 59 3.95 -19.22 -9.91
CA ASP A 59 4.57 -18.04 -10.51
C ASP A 59 3.88 -16.74 -10.03
N LEU A 60 4.53 -16.03 -9.11
CA LEU A 60 4.03 -14.76 -8.58
C LEU A 60 4.02 -13.62 -9.62
N GLU A 61 4.83 -13.70 -10.69
CA GLU A 61 4.78 -12.72 -11.78
C GLU A 61 3.49 -12.82 -12.57
N GLN A 62 2.96 -14.03 -12.76
CA GLN A 62 1.66 -14.26 -13.37
C GLN A 62 0.53 -13.75 -12.47
N VAL A 63 0.58 -14.04 -11.16
CA VAL A 63 -0.40 -13.53 -10.20
C VAL A 63 -0.40 -12.00 -10.18
N ALA A 64 0.78 -11.36 -10.18
CA ALA A 64 0.90 -9.90 -10.24
C ALA A 64 0.30 -9.31 -11.54
N ALA A 65 0.41 -10.02 -12.67
CA ALA A 65 -0.18 -9.60 -13.94
C ALA A 65 -1.72 -9.64 -13.91
N LEU A 66 -2.31 -10.68 -13.30
CA LEU A 66 -3.75 -10.89 -13.23
C LEU A 66 -4.48 -9.99 -12.22
N THR A 67 -3.75 -9.40 -11.28
CA THR A 67 -4.29 -8.61 -10.16
C THR A 67 -4.32 -7.10 -10.42
N THR A 68 -4.51 -6.68 -11.68
CA THR A 68 -4.54 -5.26 -12.02
C THR A 68 -5.63 -4.52 -11.25
N GLY A 69 -5.26 -3.39 -10.62
CA GLY A 69 -6.18 -2.59 -9.80
C GLY A 69 -6.28 -3.03 -8.34
N PHE A 70 -5.64 -4.13 -7.94
CA PHE A 70 -5.62 -4.57 -6.54
C PHE A 70 -4.79 -3.60 -5.69
N SER A 71 -5.30 -3.29 -4.50
CA SER A 71 -4.55 -2.62 -3.44
C SER A 71 -3.64 -3.61 -2.71
N GLY A 72 -2.76 -3.10 -1.84
CA GLY A 72 -1.95 -3.96 -0.98
C GLY A 72 -2.79 -4.85 -0.05
N ALA A 73 -3.93 -4.34 0.43
CA ALA A 73 -4.85 -5.11 1.27
C ALA A 73 -5.51 -6.25 0.48
N ASP A 74 -5.91 -6.00 -0.78
CA ASP A 74 -6.51 -7.03 -1.63
C ASP A 74 -5.53 -8.18 -1.91
N LEU A 75 -4.25 -7.87 -2.14
CA LEU A 75 -3.20 -8.87 -2.34
C LEU A 75 -2.90 -9.67 -1.07
N ALA A 76 -2.89 -9.00 0.10
CA ALA A 76 -2.72 -9.68 1.37
C ALA A 76 -3.87 -10.67 1.61
N ASN A 77 -5.11 -10.24 1.35
CA ASN A 77 -6.29 -11.10 1.47
C ASN A 77 -6.26 -12.25 0.47
N LEU A 78 -5.89 -12.01 -0.79
CA LEU A 78 -5.72 -13.06 -1.80
C LEU A 78 -4.78 -14.18 -1.32
N VAL A 79 -3.63 -13.82 -0.74
CA VAL A 79 -2.67 -14.80 -0.20
C VAL A 79 -3.26 -15.56 0.99
N ASN A 80 -3.96 -14.86 1.89
CA ASN A 80 -4.59 -15.51 3.04
C ASN A 80 -5.66 -16.52 2.61
N GLU A 81 -6.55 -16.15 1.68
CA GLU A 81 -7.62 -17.04 1.18
C GLU A 81 -7.06 -18.25 0.43
N ALA A 82 -5.94 -18.09 -0.30
CA ALA A 82 -5.27 -19.20 -0.98
C ALA A 82 -4.58 -20.19 -0.02
N ALA A 83 -4.38 -19.81 1.24
CA ALA A 83 -3.72 -20.62 2.26
C ALA A 83 -4.69 -21.35 3.21
N LEU A 84 -5.99 -21.09 3.09
CA LEU A 84 -7.06 -21.81 3.79
C LEU A 84 -7.34 -23.15 3.12
#